data_AF-A0A1V5DMU3-F1
#
_entry.id   AF-A0A1V5DMU3-F1
#
_cell.length_a   1.000
_cell.length_b   1.000
_cell.length_c   1.000
_cell.angle_alpha   90.00
_cell.angle_beta   90.00
_cell.angle_gamma   90.00
#
_symmetry.space_group_name_H-M   'P 1'
#
loop_
_entity.id
_entity.type
_entity.pdbx_description
1 polymer ?
#
loop_
_entity_poly.entity_id
_entity_poly.type
_entity_poly.pdbx_seq_one_letter_code
_entity_poly.pdbx_strand_id
1 'polypeptide(L)'
;MRAVVDGRFASTTPDLSPQKDVMDIYCGQLGMVTQLTYCVSMNEGLPCRNVIGCWEARVDIMALLKRAFTEEELRKCFSGLPKSRLDRIMEILRAIDKET
;
A
#
# COMPACT_ATOMS: atom_id res chain seq x y z
N MET A 1 19.20 -40.53 -41.30
CA MET A 1 19.50 -39.47 -40.30
C MET A 1 18.28 -38.56 -40.19
N ARG A 2 17.79 -38.38 -38.96
CA ARG A 2 16.63 -37.60 -38.47
C ARG A 2 16.86 -36.08 -38.67
N ALA A 3 15.93 -35.11 -38.64
CA ALA A 3 14.47 -34.91 -38.76
C ALA A 3 14.30 -33.36 -38.77
N VAL A 4 13.68 -32.70 -39.77
CA VAL A 4 12.27 -32.24 -39.87
C VAL A 4 11.79 -31.30 -38.72
N VAL A 5 11.58 -30.03 -39.12
CA VAL A 5 10.76 -28.87 -38.65
C VAL A 5 11.08 -28.06 -37.39
N ASP A 6 11.26 -26.77 -37.63
CA ASP A 6 11.49 -25.63 -36.74
C ASP A 6 10.44 -25.47 -35.61
N GLY A 7 10.71 -26.17 -34.49
CA GLY A 7 10.61 -25.63 -33.13
C GLY A 7 9.46 -24.65 -32.80
N ARG A 8 8.21 -25.09 -32.87
CA ARG A 8 7.09 -24.37 -32.22
C ARG A 8 7.27 -24.37 -30.70
N PHE A 9 7.23 -23.19 -30.08
CA PHE A 9 6.69 -22.77 -28.76
C PHE A 9 7.35 -21.39 -28.48
N ALA A 10 6.71 -20.26 -28.24
CA ALA A 10 5.38 -19.97 -27.73
C ALA A 10 4.81 -18.69 -28.38
N SER A 11 3.49 -18.63 -28.42
CA SER A 11 2.65 -17.48 -28.76
C SER A 11 3.07 -16.22 -28.01
N THR A 12 3.62 -15.24 -28.73
CA THR A 12 3.65 -13.84 -28.27
C THR A 12 2.32 -13.20 -28.64
N THR A 13 1.28 -13.49 -27.86
CA THR A 13 0.14 -12.60 -27.80
C THR A 13 0.52 -11.48 -26.84
N PRO A 14 0.63 -10.20 -27.26
CA PRO A 14 0.57 -9.11 -26.32
C PRO A 14 -0.80 -9.21 -25.67
N ASP A 15 -0.81 -9.57 -24.39
CA ASP A 15 -2.02 -9.58 -23.59
C ASP A 15 -2.56 -8.14 -23.51
N LEU A 16 -3.62 -7.85 -24.26
CA LEU A 16 -4.44 -6.63 -24.14
C LEU A 16 -5.42 -6.77 -22.95
N SER A 17 -4.91 -7.25 -21.80
CA SER A 17 -5.58 -7.00 -20.53
C SER A 17 -5.75 -5.50 -20.36
N PRO A 18 -6.85 -5.01 -19.74
CA PRO A 18 -7.03 -3.60 -19.50
C PRO A 18 -5.82 -3.11 -18.71
N GLN A 19 -4.96 -2.34 -19.36
CA GLN A 19 -4.00 -1.47 -18.69
C GLN A 19 -4.83 -0.42 -17.97
N LYS A 20 -5.48 -0.84 -16.89
CA LYS A 20 -5.78 0.05 -15.80
C LYS A 20 -4.41 0.53 -15.40
N ASP A 21 -4.16 1.83 -15.46
CA ASP A 21 -2.92 2.42 -14.98
C ASP A 21 -2.84 2.16 -13.48
N VAL A 22 -2.45 0.93 -13.15
CA VAL A 22 -2.29 0.45 -11.81
C VAL A 22 -0.97 1.06 -11.39
N MET A 23 -1.08 2.22 -10.76
CA MET A 23 0.06 2.89 -10.16
C MET A 23 0.61 1.97 -9.07
N ASP A 24 1.64 1.23 -9.45
CA ASP A 24 2.36 0.26 -8.64
C ASP A 24 3.66 0.87 -8.11
N ILE A 25 4.02 0.53 -6.88
CA ILE A 25 5.30 0.89 -6.25
C ILE A 25 5.82 -0.27 -5.40
N TYR A 26 7.14 -0.43 -5.34
CA TYR A 26 7.77 -1.36 -4.41
C TYR A 26 7.71 -0.80 -2.98
N CYS A 27 7.07 -1.52 -2.06
CA CYS A 27 6.97 -1.14 -0.66
C CYS A 27 8.09 -1.78 0.15
N GLY A 28 9.05 -0.99 0.62
CA GLY A 28 10.16 -1.47 1.46
C GLY A 28 9.72 -2.05 2.82
N GLN A 29 8.52 -1.71 3.31
CA GLN A 29 7.99 -2.29 4.55
C GLN A 29 7.41 -3.69 4.36
N LEU A 30 6.84 -3.97 3.18
CA LEU A 30 6.21 -5.27 2.89
C LEU A 30 7.11 -6.19 2.06
N GLY A 31 8.14 -5.65 1.40
CA GLY A 31 9.02 -6.40 0.51
C GLY A 31 8.36 -6.82 -0.81
N MET A 32 7.26 -6.18 -1.19
CA MET A 32 6.48 -6.50 -2.39
C MET A 32 5.98 -5.26 -3.12
N VAL A 33 5.55 -5.45 -4.37
CA VAL A 33 4.89 -4.41 -5.16
C VAL A 33 3.45 -4.23 -4.67
N THR A 34 3.02 -2.97 -4.51
CA THR A 34 1.70 -2.60 -4.03
C THR A 34 1.18 -1.34 -4.73
N GLN A 35 -0.08 -1.01 -4.49
CA GLN A 35 -0.79 0.09 -5.13
C GLN A 35 -1.10 1.22 -4.15
N LEU A 36 -1.35 2.41 -4.70
CA LEU A 36 -1.79 3.55 -3.89
C LEU A 36 -3.06 3.25 -3.09
N THR A 37 -4.00 2.48 -3.67
CA THR A 37 -5.24 2.03 -3.02
C THR A 37 -4.95 1.28 -1.72
N TYR A 38 -3.98 0.37 -1.75
CA TYR A 38 -3.54 -0.36 -0.56
C TYR A 38 -2.93 0.60 0.46
N CYS A 39 -2.07 1.54 0.01
CA CYS A 39 -1.43 2.49 0.91
C CYS A 39 -2.43 3.38 1.64
N VAL A 40 -3.56 3.75 1.03
CA VAL A 40 -4.58 4.62 1.65
C VAL A 40 -5.59 3.87 2.52
N SER A 41 -5.65 2.54 2.50
CA SER A 41 -6.69 1.75 3.20
C SER A 41 -6.16 0.88 4.34
N MET A 42 -4.88 1.01 4.73
CA MET A 42 -4.19 -0.01 5.53
C MET A 42 -4.46 0.08 7.04
N ASN A 43 -4.53 1.29 7.60
CA ASN A 43 -4.67 1.51 9.05
C ASN A 43 -6.13 1.81 9.42
N GLU A 44 -7.01 0.80 9.40
CA GLU A 44 -8.46 0.99 9.67
C GLU A 44 -9.09 2.01 8.70
N GLY A 45 -8.67 1.94 7.42
CA GLY A 45 -9.09 2.90 6.39
C GLY A 45 -8.21 4.15 6.30
N LEU A 46 -7.19 4.31 7.14
CA LEU A 46 -6.24 5.42 7.08
C LEU A 46 -4.98 5.12 6.27
N PRO A 47 -4.32 6.15 5.72
CA PRO A 47 -3.11 5.98 4.94
C PRO A 47 -1.92 5.49 5.77
N CYS A 48 -0.98 4.81 5.10
CA CYS A 48 0.29 4.46 5.70
C CYS A 48 1.15 5.71 5.95
N ARG A 49 1.99 5.68 6.98
CA ARG A 49 2.78 6.84 7.41
C ARG A 49 3.77 7.33 6.35
N ASN A 50 4.21 6.44 5.46
CA ASN A 50 5.18 6.74 4.42
C ASN A 50 4.52 7.14 3.08
N VAL A 51 3.19 7.20 3.02
CA VAL A 51 2.46 7.38 1.75
C VAL A 51 2.92 8.64 1.00
N ILE A 52 3.20 9.74 1.71
CA ILE A 52 3.60 11.01 1.11
C ILE A 52 4.93 10.83 0.37
N GLY A 53 5.99 10.37 1.06
CA GLY A 53 7.31 10.17 0.44
C GLY A 53 7.33 9.06 -0.61
N CYS A 54 6.48 8.04 -0.50
CA CYS A 54 6.38 7.00 -1.53
C CYS A 54 5.76 7.53 -2.84
N TRP A 55 4.78 8.42 -2.74
CA TRP A 55 3.91 8.79 -3.86
C TRP A 55 4.09 10.22 -4.39
N GLU A 56 4.77 11.12 -3.67
CA GLU A 56 4.98 12.52 -4.06
C GLU A 56 5.61 12.70 -5.45
N ALA A 57 6.50 11.79 -5.86
CA ALA A 57 7.15 11.83 -7.16
C ALA A 57 6.27 11.33 -8.32
N ARG A 58 5.14 10.70 -8.02
CA ARG A 58 4.26 10.06 -9.02
C ARG A 58 2.91 10.75 -9.14
N VAL A 59 2.40 11.31 -8.05
CA VAL A 59 1.10 11.96 -7.97
C VAL A 59 1.13 13.11 -6.98
N ASP A 60 0.18 14.05 -7.13
CA ASP A 60 -0.11 15.02 -6.08
C ASP A 60 -0.83 14.33 -4.90
N ILE A 61 -0.03 13.62 -4.12
CA ILE A 61 -0.49 12.86 -2.96
C ILE A 61 -1.09 13.78 -1.90
N MET A 62 -0.61 15.03 -1.80
CA MET A 62 -1.12 16.00 -0.84
C MET A 62 -2.55 16.44 -1.17
N ALA A 63 -2.82 16.76 -2.44
CA ALA A 63 -4.20 17.04 -2.88
C ALA A 63 -5.10 15.81 -2.73
N LEU A 64 -4.59 14.62 -3.03
CA LEU A 64 -5.33 13.37 -2.90
C LEU A 64 -5.72 13.06 -1.44
N LEU A 65 -4.80 13.27 -0.51
CA LEU A 65 -5.07 13.06 0.91
C LEU A 65 -6.08 14.07 1.45
N LYS A 66 -5.95 15.36 1.08
CA LYS A 66 -6.88 16.42 1.50
C LYS A 66 -8.31 16.23 0.98
N ARG A 67 -8.50 15.59 -0.18
CA ARG A 67 -9.85 15.28 -0.70
C ARG A 67 -10.44 14.00 -0.10
N ALA A 68 -9.59 13.05 0.30
CA ALA A 68 -10.03 11.71 0.70
C ALA A 68 -10.23 11.58 2.21
N PHE A 69 -9.52 12.39 3.01
CA PHE A 69 -9.50 12.32 4.46
C PHE A 69 -9.81 13.67 5.07
N THR A 70 -10.41 13.64 6.25
CA THR A 70 -10.61 14.81 7.10
C THR A 70 -9.29 15.27 7.74
N GLU A 71 -9.22 16.53 8.16
CA GLU A 71 -8.04 17.08 8.82
C GLU A 71 -7.71 16.33 10.11
N GLU A 72 -8.73 15.86 10.85
CA GLU A 72 -8.59 15.05 12.06
C GLU A 72 -7.95 13.68 11.77
N GLU A 73 -8.34 13.03 10.67
CA GLU A 73 -7.77 11.76 10.23
C GLU A 73 -6.32 11.92 9.78
N LEU A 74 -6.03 12.96 9.00
CA LEU A 74 -4.67 13.29 8.59
C LEU A 74 -3.79 13.63 9.79
N ARG A 75 -4.32 14.37 10.75
CA ARG A 75 -3.65 14.61 12.03
C ARG A 75 -3.38 13.30 12.76
N LYS A 76 -4.34 12.38 12.89
CA LYS A 76 -4.08 11.08 13.51
C LYS A 76 -2.95 10.30 12.82
N CYS A 77 -2.84 10.40 11.50
CA CYS A 77 -1.79 9.72 10.72
C CYS A 77 -0.41 10.34 10.87
N PHE A 78 -0.32 11.68 10.85
CA PHE A 78 0.95 12.39 10.68
C PHE A 78 1.40 13.21 11.90
N SER A 79 0.49 13.58 12.82
CA SER A 79 0.79 14.48 13.95
C SER A 79 1.18 13.76 15.25
N GLY A 80 1.06 12.44 15.33
CA GLY A 80 1.44 11.68 16.52
C GLY A 80 2.94 11.36 16.58
N LEU A 81 3.53 11.48 17.78
CA LEU A 81 4.65 10.61 18.13
C LEU A 81 4.16 9.17 17.89
N PRO A 82 4.86 8.34 17.11
CA PRO A 82 4.45 6.97 16.93
C PRO A 82 4.35 6.33 18.31
N LYS A 83 3.15 5.91 18.73
CA LYS A 83 2.97 5.12 19.95
C LYS A 83 4.06 4.06 19.96
N SER A 84 4.84 4.01 21.02
CA SER A 84 5.89 3.00 21.09
C SER A 84 5.24 1.62 21.01
N ARG A 85 6.00 0.61 20.58
CA ARG A 85 5.47 -0.77 20.58
C ARG A 85 4.95 -1.16 21.96
N LEU A 86 5.56 -0.62 23.03
CA LEU A 86 5.14 -0.78 24.41
C LEU A 86 3.79 -0.12 24.69
N ASP A 87 3.54 1.11 24.23
CA ASP A 87 2.24 1.77 24.42
C ASP A 87 1.10 0.95 23.81
N ARG A 88 1.33 0.37 22.63
CA ARG A 88 0.35 -0.48 21.93
C ARG A 88 0.09 -1.78 22.69
N ILE A 89 1.14 -2.41 23.23
CA ILE A 89 1.01 -3.60 24.10
C ILE A 89 0.21 -3.26 25.37
N MET A 90 0.52 -2.14 26.03
CA MET A 90 -0.17 -1.70 27.24
C MET A 90 -1.65 -1.40 27.01
N GLU A 91 -2.01 -0.87 25.84
CA GLU A 91 -3.41 -0.63 25.47
C GLU A 91 -4.19 -1.93 25.29
N ILE A 92 -3.59 -2.93 24.63
CA ILE A 92 -4.18 -4.27 24.49
C ILE A 92 -4.38 -4.91 25.87
N LEU A 93 -3.37 -4.84 26.75
CA LEU A 93 -3.47 -5.39 28.11
C LEU A 93 -4.59 -4.71 28.91
N ARG A 94 -4.71 -3.38 28.84
CA ARG A 94 -5.80 -2.65 29.52
C ARG A 94 -7.18 -2.98 28.96
N ALA A 95 -7.29 -3.28 27.66
CA ALA A 95 -8.56 -3.69 27.06
C ALA A 95 -9.00 -5.06 27.59
N ILE A 96 -8.06 -6.01 27.73
CA ILE A 96 -8.31 -7.35 28.29
C ILE A 96 -8.72 -7.26 29.78
N ASP A 97 -8.02 -6.44 30.57
CA ASP A 97 -8.33 -6.24 32.00
C ASP A 97 -9.73 -5.65 32.25
N LYS A 98 -10.30 -4.92 31.29
CA LYS A 98 -11.65 -4.33 31.43
C LYS A 98 -12.78 -5.31 31.15
N GLU A 99 -12.50 -6.45 30.52
CA GLU A 99 -13.48 -7.49 30.19
C GLU A 99 -13.49 -8.65 31.21
N THR A 100 -12.63 -8.59 32.23
CA THR A 100 -12.53 -9.60 33.32
C THR A 100 -13.05 -9.04 34.63
#